data_AF-R4M7P3-F1
#
_entry.id   AF-R4M7P3-F1
#
_cell.length_a   1.000
_cell.length_b   1.000
_cell.length_c   1.000
_cell.angle_alpha   90.00
_cell.angle_beta   90.00
_cell.angle_gamma   90.00
#
_symmetry.space_group_name_H-M   'P 1'
#
loop_
_entity.id
_entity.type
_entity.pdbx_description
1 polymer ?
#
loop_
_entity_poly.entity_id
_entity_poly.type
_entity_poly.pdbx_seq_one_letter_code
_entity_poly.pdbx_strand_id
1 'polypeptide(L)' 'MHTEDLGAAWRISADTTVRQSNYGVKPYSLLMGSIRVADEVSVAFTAVRAKDD' A
#
# COMPACT_ATOMS: atom_id res chain seq x y z
N MET A 1 -7.72 6.83 5.71
CA MET A 1 -6.85 7.94 5.29
C MET A 1 -6.75 8.92 6.44
N HIS A 2 -5.54 9.39 6.73
CA HIS A 2 -5.22 10.35 7.77
C HIS A 2 -4.37 11.47 7.18
N THR A 3 -4.60 12.70 7.62
CA THR A 3 -3.81 13.87 7.21
C THR A 3 -3.36 14.59 8.47
N GLU A 4 -2.06 14.85 8.57
CA GLU A 4 -1.41 15.56 9.66
C GLU A 4 -0.80 16.86 9.12
N ASP A 5 -1.03 17.96 9.84
CA ASP A 5 -0.43 19.26 9.52
C ASP A 5 0.94 19.38 10.19
N LEU A 6 1.99 19.61 9.39
CA LEU A 6 3.38 19.77 9.84
C LEU A 6 3.87 21.23 9.78
N GLY A 7 2.96 22.19 9.66
CA GLY A 7 3.29 23.61 9.48
C GLY A 7 3.36 23.97 8.00
N ALA A 8 4.52 23.86 7.36
CA ALA A 8 4.71 24.19 5.94
C ALA A 8 4.31 23.05 4.98
N ALA A 9 3.87 21.91 5.50
CA ALA A 9 3.56 20.72 4.73
C ALA A 9 2.44 19.91 5.38
N TRP A 10 1.83 19.02 4.59
CA TRP A 10 0.95 17.97 5.08
C TRP A 10 1.65 16.62 4.99
N ARG A 11 1.45 15.77 6.00
CA ARG A 11 1.69 14.34 5.90
C ARG A 11 0.36 13.63 5.65
N ILE A 12 0.33 12.75 4.66
CA ILE A 12 -0.85 11.99 4.27
C ILE A 12 -0.51 10.51 4.44
N SER A 13 -1.37 9.77 5.13
CA SER A 13 -1.24 8.34 5.38
C SER A 13 -2.52 7.61 4.97
N ALA A 14 -2.41 6.42 4.39
CA ALA A 14 -3.57 5.57 4.11
C ALA A 14 -3.19 4.10 4.10
N ASP A 15 -4.12 3.27 4.53
CA ASP A 15 -4.02 1.82 4.51
C ASP A 15 -5.20 1.27 3.73
N THR A 16 -4.94 0.29 2.88
CA THR A 16 -5.98 -0.39 2.10
C THR A 16 -5.59 -1.83 1.81
N THR A 17 -6.57 -2.62 1.43
CA THR A 17 -6.38 -4.01 1.01
C THR A 17 -6.66 -4.12 -0.48
N VAL A 18 -5.75 -4.75 -1.22
CA VAL A 18 -5.88 -4.97 -2.67
C VAL A 18 -5.61 -6.41 -3.04
N ARG A 19 -6.07 -6.84 -4.22
CA ARG A 19 -5.59 -8.06 -4.86
C ARG A 19 -4.39 -7.73 -5.71
N GLN A 20 -3.22 -8.29 -5.39
CA GLN A 20 -1.99 -8.01 -6.15
C GLN A 20 -2.08 -8.50 -7.61
N SER A 21 -2.86 -9.55 -7.87
CA SER A 21 -3.14 -10.06 -9.21
C SER A 21 -3.86 -9.06 -10.12
N ASN A 22 -4.65 -8.11 -9.58
CA ASN A 22 -5.26 -7.04 -10.37
C ASN A 22 -4.22 -6.11 -11.01
N TYR A 23 -2.99 -6.12 -10.51
CA TYR A 23 -1.87 -5.30 -10.98
C TYR A 23 -0.78 -6.14 -11.67
N GLY A 24 -1.11 -7.37 -12.08
CA GLY A 24 -0.18 -8.26 -12.80
C GLY A 24 0.87 -8.95 -11.92
N VAL A 25 0.84 -8.73 -10.61
CA VAL A 25 1.73 -9.41 -9.67
C VAL A 25 1.17 -10.81 -9.41
N LYS A 26 1.89 -11.84 -9.87
CA LYS A 26 1.47 -13.23 -9.70
C LYS A 26 1.72 -13.68 -8.26
N PRO A 27 0.74 -14.29 -7.58
CA PRO A 27 0.94 -14.85 -6.25
C PRO A 27 2.06 -15.89 -6.25
N TYR A 28 2.99 -15.75 -5.33
CA TYR A 28 4.10 -16.68 -5.18
C TYR A 28 3.62 -18.02 -4.60
N SER A 29 4.20 -19.11 -5.08
CA SER A 29 3.89 -20.45 -4.62
C SER A 29 5.16 -21.22 -4.27
N LEU A 30 5.11 -21.99 -3.19
CA LEU A 30 6.17 -22.83 -2.68
C LEU A 30 5.79 -24.31 -2.82
N LEU A 31 6.78 -25.19 -2.70
CA LEU A 31 6.59 -26.65 -2.67
C LEU A 31 5.72 -27.19 -3.82
N MET A 32 6.06 -26.85 -5.07
CA MET A 32 5.30 -27.26 -6.26
C MET A 32 3.81 -26.90 -6.20
N GLY A 33 3.47 -25.81 -5.51
CA GLY A 33 2.09 -25.31 -5.41
C GLY A 33 1.34 -25.77 -4.16
N SER A 34 1.94 -26.57 -3.26
CA SER A 34 1.29 -26.98 -2.01
C SER A 34 1.07 -25.80 -1.04
N ILE A 35 1.84 -24.72 -1.16
CA ILE A 35 1.67 -23.50 -0.37
C ILE A 35 1.60 -22.31 -1.32
N ARG A 36 0.60 -21.45 -1.14
CA ARG A 36 0.39 -20.23 -1.94
C ARG A 36 0.29 -19.01 -1.04
N VAL A 37 1.03 -17.96 -1.38
CA VAL A 37 0.89 -16.66 -0.72
C VAL A 37 -0.49 -16.08 -1.05
N ALA A 38 -1.14 -15.48 -0.05
CA ALA A 38 -2.44 -14.84 -0.24
C ALA A 38 -2.36 -13.80 -1.37
N ASP A 39 -3.39 -13.76 -2.20
CA ASP A 39 -3.50 -12.75 -3.26
C ASP A 39 -3.94 -11.38 -2.72
N GLU A 40 -4.64 -11.41 -1.59
CA GLU A 40 -5.01 -10.22 -0.83
C GLU A 40 -3.80 -9.71 -0.04
N VAL A 41 -3.43 -8.46 -0.28
CA VAL A 41 -2.28 -7.80 0.36
C VAL A 41 -2.71 -6.45 0.94
N SER A 42 -2.14 -6.10 2.08
CA SER A 42 -2.27 -4.77 2.67
C SER A 42 -1.23 -3.82 2.08
N VAL A 43 -1.67 -2.64 1.69
CA VAL A 43 -0.83 -1.55 1.19
C VAL A 43 -0.93 -0.40 2.17
N ALA A 44 0.21 -0.01 2.75
CA ALA A 44 0.36 1.18 3.54
C ALA A 44 1.05 2.26 2.70
N PHE A 45 0.48 3.45 2.68
CA PHE A 45 0.98 4.62 1.96
C PHE A 45 1.29 5.74 2.94
N THR A 46 2.40 6.43 2.73
CA THR A 46 2.73 7.68 3.41
C THR A 46 3.42 8.63 2.44
N ALA A 47 2.98 9.88 2.39
CA ALA A 47 3.60 10.94 1.62
C ALA A 47 3.64 12.25 2.40
N VAL A 48 4.59 13.10 2.04
CA VAL A 48 4.69 14.49 2.52
C VAL A 48 4.55 15.41 1.31
N ARG A 49 3.65 16.39 1.41
CA ARG A 49 3.40 17.41 0.38
C ARG A 49 3.58 18.79 1.01
N ALA A 50 4.40 19.64 0.40
CA ALA A 50 4.45 21.05 0.79
C ALA A 50 3.08 21.72 0.60
N LYS A 51 2.79 22.74 1.42
CA LYS A 51 1.71 23.68 1.14
C LYS A 51 2.22 24.63 0.06
N ASP A 52 1.36 24.96 -0.90
CA ASP A 52 1.67 26.04 -1.82
C ASP A 52 1.53 27.36 -1.05
N ASP A 53 2.41 28.33 -1.28
CA ASP A 53 2.30 29.70 -0.72
C ASP A 53 1.12 30.47 -1.35
#